data_AF-A0A3C0G118-F1
#
_entry.id   AF-A0A3C0G118-F1
#
_cell.length_a   1.000
_cell.length_b   1.000
_cell.length_c   1.000
_cell.angle_alpha   90.00
_cell.angle_beta   90.00
_cell.angle_gamma   90.00
#
_symmetry.space_group_name_H-M   'P 1'
#
loop_
_entity.id
_entity.type
_entity.pdbx_description
1 polymer ?
#
loop_
_entity_poly.entity_id
_entity_poly.type
_entity_poly.pdbx_seq_one_letter_code
_entity_poly.pdbx_strand_id
1 'polypeptide(L)' 'MAVRKFIKKSDGTKMWESMSSSVKKRPTQEWCAFYTPAGRMVSKPAHRRKRGTHPEDFCAEKTPFRGKVIRSY' A
#
# COMPACT_ATOMS: atom_id res chain seq x y z
N MET A 1 18.87 -9.93 49.36
CA MET A 1 18.50 -9.85 47.93
C MET A 1 17.02 -10.19 47.80
N ALA A 2 16.17 -9.24 47.44
CA ALA A 2 14.72 -9.47 47.37
C ALA A 2 14.36 -10.14 46.04
N VAL A 3 13.92 -11.40 46.08
CA VAL A 3 13.42 -12.12 44.91
C VAL A 3 12.02 -11.61 44.58
N ARG A 4 11.92 -10.76 43.54
CA ARG A 4 10.63 -10.32 42.99
C ARG A 4 9.97 -11.51 42.30
N LYS A 5 9.01 -12.16 42.96
CA LYS A 5 8.15 -13.18 42.33
C LYS A 5 7.28 -12.48 41.27
N PHE A 6 7.59 -12.69 39.99
CA PHE A 6 6.71 -12.30 38.89
C PHE A 6 5.43 -13.15 38.95
N ILE A 7 4.36 -12.58 39.48
CA ILE A 7 3.02 -13.15 39.37
C ILE A 7 2.65 -13.02 37.88
N LYS A 8 2.66 -14.13 37.14
CA LYS A 8 2.14 -14.19 35.77
C LYS A 8 0.64 -13.90 35.83
N LYS A 9 0.25 -12.63 35.64
CA LYS A 9 -1.16 -12.29 35.42
C LYS A 9 -1.55 -12.83 34.05
N SER A 10 -2.53 -13.73 34.05
CA SER A 10 -3.12 -14.38 32.89
C SER A 10 -4.03 -13.41 32.11
N ASP A 11 -3.52 -12.25 31.70
CA ASP A 11 -4.19 -11.39 30.72
C ASP A 11 -3.83 -11.87 29.30
N GLY A 12 -4.10 -13.15 29.03
CA GLY A 12 -3.87 -13.76 27.72
C GLY A 12 -4.78 -13.18 26.64
N THR A 13 -5.95 -12.65 27.01
CA THR A 13 -6.95 -12.07 26.09
C THR A 13 -6.40 -10.93 25.25
N LYS A 14 -5.61 -10.01 25.84
CA LYS A 14 -5.02 -8.86 25.13
C LYS A 14 -4.05 -9.27 24.03
N MET A 15 -3.34 -10.39 24.17
CA MET A 15 -2.46 -10.91 23.13
C MET A 15 -3.25 -11.51 21.97
N TRP A 16 -4.34 -12.22 22.24
CA TRP A 16 -5.23 -12.73 21.18
C TRP A 16 -5.98 -11.59 20.46
N GLU A 17 -6.38 -10.54 21.18
CA GLU A 17 -6.97 -9.33 20.62
C GLU A 17 -5.98 -8.53 19.77
N SER A 18 -4.70 -8.44 20.17
CA SER A 18 -3.66 -7.82 19.35
C SER A 18 -3.29 -8.66 18.13
N MET A 19 -3.31 -10.00 18.24
CA MET A 19 -3.12 -10.90 17.10
C MET A 19 -4.31 -10.88 16.14
N SER A 20 -5.55 -10.79 16.61
CA SER A 20 -6.74 -10.68 15.75
C SER A 20 -6.89 -9.29 15.12
N SER A 21 -6.47 -8.23 15.79
CA SER A 21 -6.37 -6.88 15.17
C SER A 21 -5.16 -6.75 14.23
N SER A 22 -4.23 -7.70 14.24
CA SER A 22 -3.11 -7.77 13.29
C SER A 22 -3.46 -8.40 11.94
N VAL A 23 -4.76 -8.66 11.66
CA VAL A 23 -5.30 -8.71 10.30
C VAL A 23 -5.21 -7.30 9.71
N LYS A 24 -3.98 -6.87 9.45
CA LYS A 24 -3.62 -5.62 8.81
C LYS A 24 -4.47 -5.51 7.56
N LYS A 25 -5.39 -4.53 7.53
CA LYS A 25 -6.01 -4.07 6.29
C LYS A 25 -4.88 -3.91 5.28
N ARG A 26 -4.81 -4.79 4.28
CA ARG A 26 -3.87 -4.63 3.18
C ARG A 26 -4.13 -3.24 2.63
N PRO A 27 -3.12 -2.36 2.53
CA PRO A 27 -3.32 -1.03 2.00
C PRO A 27 -3.98 -1.21 0.63
N THR A 28 -5.21 -0.70 0.51
CA THR A 28 -5.99 -0.83 -0.72
C THR A 28 -5.19 -0.08 -1.79
N GLN A 29 -4.64 -0.81 -2.76
CA GLN A 29 -3.92 -0.18 -3.86
C GLN A 29 -4.91 0.68 -4.64
N GLU A 30 -4.65 1.98 -4.69
CA GLU A 30 -5.47 2.92 -5.42
C GLU A 30 -5.42 2.62 -6.92
N TRP A 31 -6.59 2.69 -7.56
CA TRP A 31 -6.69 2.57 -9.02
C TRP A 31 -6.12 3.82 -9.67
N CYS A 32 -5.38 3.62 -10.76
CA CYS A 32 -4.52 4.63 -11.34
C CYS A 32 -4.94 4.78 -12.81
N ALA A 33 -5.50 5.93 -13.18
CA ALA A 33 -5.95 6.18 -14.55
C ALA A 33 -4.91 7.03 -15.30
N PHE A 34 -4.67 6.72 -16.58
CA PHE A 34 -3.83 7.51 -17.47
C PHE A 34 -4.34 7.48 -18.91
N TYR A 35 -4.00 8.49 -19.71
CA TYR A 35 -4.41 8.58 -21.11
C TYR A 35 -3.30 8.15 -22.06
N THR A 36 -3.62 7.22 -22.93
CA THR A 36 -2.77 6.84 -24.08
C THR A 36 -3.33 7.47 -25.35
N PRO A 37 -2.57 7.51 -26.46
CA PRO A 37 -3.12 7.91 -27.76
C PRO A 37 -4.32 7.06 -28.21
N ALA A 38 -4.44 5.82 -27.73
CA ALA A 38 -5.56 4.94 -28.02
C ALA A 38 -6.78 5.13 -27.07
N GLY A 39 -6.68 6.02 -26.08
CA GLY A 39 -7.75 6.30 -25.11
C GLY A 39 -7.34 6.12 -23.64
N ARG A 40 -8.35 6.17 -22.75
CA ARG A 40 -8.16 6.07 -21.30
C ARG A 40 -7.85 4.64 -20.87
N MET A 41 -6.76 4.46 -20.12
CA MET A 41 -6.43 3.21 -19.45
C MET A 41 -6.51 3.36 -17.93
N VAL A 42 -6.82 2.25 -17.26
CA VAL A 42 -6.84 2.15 -15.80
C VAL A 42 -5.96 0.97 -15.39
N SER A 43 -4.92 1.24 -14.61
CA SER A 43 -3.98 0.24 -14.10
C SER A 43 -3.94 0.25 -12.57
N LYS A 44 -3.48 -0.86 -11.98
CA LYS A 44 -3.15 -0.95 -10.55
C LYS A 44 -1.63 -0.91 -10.38
N PRO A 45 -1.03 0.18 -9.91
CA PRO A 45 0.39 0.23 -9.63
C PRO A 45 0.69 -0.66 -8.41
N ALA A 46 1.73 -1.48 -8.53
CA ALA A 46 2.13 -2.40 -7.47
C ALA A 46 2.82 -1.71 -6.28
N HIS A 47 3.20 -0.43 -6.40
CA HIS A 47 4.13 0.24 -5.48
C HIS A 47 3.71 1.66 -5.12
N ARG A 48 4.44 2.23 -4.14
CA ARG A 48 4.33 3.64 -3.78
C ARG A 48 4.98 4.51 -4.86
N ARG A 49 4.29 5.57 -5.27
CA ARG A 49 4.81 6.55 -6.24
C ARG A 49 6.16 7.12 -5.79
N LYS A 50 7.14 7.14 -6.69
CA LYS A 50 8.43 7.83 -6.46
C LYS A 50 8.20 9.35 -6.42
N ARG A 51 8.95 10.04 -5.55
CA ARG A 51 8.91 11.52 -5.50
C ARG A 51 9.40 12.08 -6.83
N GLY A 52 8.68 13.05 -7.39
CA GLY A 52 9.02 13.71 -8.65
C GLY A 52 8.47 13.05 -9.93
N THR A 53 7.76 11.91 -9.84
CA THR A 53 7.11 11.29 -11.00
C THR A 53 5.66 11.77 -11.14
N HIS A 54 5.24 12.12 -12.37
CA HIS A 54 3.84 12.45 -12.65
C HIS A 54 2.94 11.26 -12.31
N PRO A 55 1.72 11.45 -11.75
CA PRO A 55 0.83 10.35 -11.43
C PRO A 55 0.57 9.45 -12.63
N GLU A 56 0.31 10.03 -13.80
CA GLU A 56 -0.03 9.29 -15.01
C GLU A 56 1.17 8.48 -15.55
N ASP A 57 2.38 9.05 -15.49
CA ASP A 57 3.63 8.34 -15.84
C ASP A 57 3.91 7.18 -14.89
N PHE A 58 3.59 7.37 -13.60
CA PHE A 58 3.72 6.32 -12.60
C PHE A 58 2.71 5.19 -12.85
N CYS A 59 1.47 5.52 -13.21
CA CYS A 59 0.45 4.51 -13.55
C CYS A 59 0.85 3.69 -14.80
N ALA A 60 1.56 4.31 -15.75
CA ALA A 60 1.98 3.66 -16.98
C ALA A 60 3.34 2.93 -16.88
N GLU A 61 4.09 3.06 -15.78
CA GLU A 61 5.46 2.53 -15.65
C GLU A 61 5.56 1.01 -15.86
N LYS A 62 4.50 0.27 -15.49
CA LYS A 62 4.40 -1.19 -15.67
C LYS A 62 3.60 -1.62 -16.90
N THR A 63 3.20 -0.66 -17.72
CA THR A 63 2.44 -0.89 -18.96
C THR A 63 3.35 -0.70 -20.16
N PRO A 64 3.01 -1.25 -21.34
CA PRO A 64 3.77 -1.00 -22.58
C PRO A 64 3.74 0.47 -23.04
N PHE A 65 2.95 1.33 -22.38
CA PHE A 65 2.81 2.75 -22.68
C PHE A 65 3.70 3.66 -21.83
N ARG A 66 4.70 3.10 -21.11
CA ARG A 66 5.67 3.88 -20.35
C ARG A 66 6.28 5.00 -21.21
N GLY A 67 6.15 6.25 -20.78
CA GLY A 67 6.67 7.42 -21.49
C GLY A 67 5.88 7.86 -22.72
N LYS A 68 4.76 7.20 -23.03
CA LYS A 68 3.84 7.54 -24.13
C LYS A 68 2.50 8.06 -23.61
N VAL A 69 2.47 8.48 -22.35
CA VAL A 69 1.26 8.95 -21.68
C VAL A 69 1.02 10.39 -22.05
N ILE A 70 -0.22 10.71 -22.42
CA ILE A 70 -0.65 12.09 -22.63
C ILE A 70 -0.80 12.71 -21.25
N ARG A 71 0.07 13.67 -20.94
CA ARG A 71 0.02 14.38 -19.66
C ARG A 71 -1.13 15.37 -19.65
N SER A 72 -1.97 15.33 -18.61
CA SER A 72 -2.87 16.44 -18.31
C SER A 72 -2.04 17.58 -17.69
N TYR A 73 -1.79 18.63 -18.48
CA TYR A 73 -1.17 19.89 -18.02
C TYR A 73 -2.22 20.82 -17.41
#